data_AF-A0A5C9AAN9-F1
#
_entry.id   AF-A0A5C9AAN9-F1
#
_cell.length_a   1.000
_cell.length_b   1.000
_cell.length_c   1.000
_cell.angle_alpha   90.00
_cell.angle_beta   90.00
_cell.angle_gamma   90.00
#
_symmetry.space_group_name_H-M   'P 1'
#
loop_
_entity.id
_entity.type
_entity.pdbx_description
1 polymer ?
#
loop_
_entity_poly.entity_id
_entity_poly.type
_entity_poly.pdbx_seq_one_letter_code
_entity_poly.pdbx_strand_id
1 'polypeptide(L)'
;LFSASDALFWFFPIILGYTAGKRFGGNPFTAMVIGGALVHPLILTAFENGQKADALGLDFLGIPVTLLNYSSSVIPIIFSAWLCSILERRLNAWLPSAIKNFFTPLLCLMVITPVTFLLVGPLSTWISELIAAGYLWLYQAVPAFAGAVMGGFWQIFVMFGLHWGLVPLCINNFTVLGYDTMIPLLMPAIMAQVGAALGVFLCERDAQKKVVAGSAAL
;
A
#
# COMPACT_ATOMS: atom_id res chain seq x y z
N LEU A 1 5.87 -17.16 16.24
CA LEU A 1 5.80 -17.77 14.89
C LEU A 1 5.04 -16.86 13.94
N PHE A 2 3.75 -16.57 14.19
CA PHE A 2 2.96 -15.64 13.36
C PHE A 2 3.67 -14.29 13.11
N SER A 3 4.04 -13.57 14.19
CA SER A 3 4.74 -12.28 14.12
C SER A 3 6.12 -12.30 13.45
N ALA A 4 6.73 -13.49 13.29
CA ALA A 4 8.00 -13.62 12.59
C ALA A 4 7.80 -13.82 11.09
N SER A 5 6.68 -14.44 10.69
CA SER A 5 6.33 -14.72 9.30
C SER A 5 5.83 -13.48 8.55
N ASP A 6 5.10 -12.59 9.22
CA ASP A 6 4.53 -11.37 8.62
C ASP A 6 5.38 -10.12 8.83
N ALA A 7 6.38 -10.16 9.72
CA ALA A 7 7.24 -9.02 10.06
C ALA A 7 7.81 -8.29 8.83
N LEU A 8 8.28 -9.03 7.83
CA LEU A 8 8.86 -8.43 6.62
C LEU A 8 7.84 -7.54 5.91
N PHE A 9 6.61 -8.03 5.73
CA PHE A 9 5.53 -7.32 5.07
C PHE A 9 5.04 -6.15 5.92
N TRP A 10 4.93 -6.37 7.23
CA TRP A 10 4.56 -5.33 8.17
C TRP A 10 5.53 -4.15 8.16
N PHE A 11 6.84 -4.43 8.12
CA PHE A 11 7.89 -3.41 8.13
C PHE A 11 8.37 -3.01 6.73
N PHE A 12 7.68 -3.43 5.65
CA PHE A 12 8.05 -3.06 4.29
C PHE A 12 8.19 -1.55 4.10
N PRO A 13 7.26 -0.71 4.60
CA PRO A 13 7.43 0.75 4.50
C PRO A 13 8.74 1.24 5.13
N ILE A 14 9.21 0.64 6.22
CA ILE A 14 10.48 1.05 6.84
C ILE A 14 11.67 0.67 5.95
N ILE A 15 11.71 -0.58 5.49
CA ILE A 15 12.82 -1.11 4.67
C ILE A 15 12.88 -0.41 3.31
N LEU A 16 11.72 -0.19 2.68
CA LEU A 16 11.61 0.53 1.42
C LEU A 16 11.90 2.02 1.58
N GLY A 17 11.56 2.63 2.71
CA GLY A 17 11.93 4.01 3.02
C GLY A 17 13.44 4.22 2.92
N TYR A 18 14.24 3.30 3.45
CA TYR A 18 15.71 3.36 3.32
C TYR A 18 16.19 3.30 1.87
N THR A 19 15.72 2.30 1.13
CA THR A 19 16.18 2.06 -0.26
C THR A 19 15.70 3.16 -1.20
N ALA A 20 14.46 3.61 -1.06
CA ALA A 20 13.89 4.73 -1.81
C ALA A 20 14.59 6.05 -1.48
N GLY A 21 14.84 6.33 -0.19
CA GLY A 21 15.59 7.51 0.25
C GLY A 21 16.98 7.58 -0.39
N LYS A 22 17.72 6.46 -0.39
CA LYS A 22 19.00 6.34 -1.12
C LYS A 22 18.82 6.57 -2.62
N ARG A 23 17.81 5.97 -3.24
CA ARG A 23 17.57 6.05 -4.68
C ARG A 23 17.26 7.45 -5.16
N PHE A 24 16.49 8.23 -4.39
CA PHE A 24 16.12 9.60 -4.74
C PHE A 24 17.15 10.65 -4.29
N GLY A 25 18.18 10.25 -3.55
CA GLY A 25 19.25 11.13 -3.06
C GLY A 25 18.83 12.01 -1.88
N GLY A 26 17.86 11.57 -1.08
CA GLY A 26 17.52 12.17 0.22
C GLY A 26 18.16 11.39 1.37
N ASN A 27 17.92 11.82 2.62
CA ASN A 27 18.37 11.12 3.81
C ASN A 27 17.59 9.81 4.01
N PRO A 28 18.26 8.65 3.92
CA PRO A 28 17.59 7.35 4.05
C PRO A 28 16.91 7.16 5.40
N PHE A 29 17.49 7.70 6.48
CA PHE A 29 16.93 7.56 7.82
C PHE A 29 15.66 8.40 8.00
N THR A 30 15.61 9.60 7.43
CA THR A 30 14.38 10.40 7.43
C THR A 30 13.26 9.68 6.70
N ALA A 31 13.55 9.10 5.52
CA ALA A 31 12.59 8.31 4.78
C ALA A 31 12.16 7.02 5.52
N MET A 32 13.07 6.34 6.24
CA MET A 32 12.73 5.22 7.12
C MET A 32 11.76 5.63 8.23
N VAL A 33 11.98 6.79 8.85
CA VAL A 33 11.09 7.30 9.92
C VAL A 33 9.70 7.62 9.36
N ILE A 34 9.61 8.16 8.14
CA ILE A 34 8.31 8.31 7.45
C ILE A 34 7.65 6.94 7.26
N GLY A 35 8.40 5.93 6.81
CA GLY A 35 7.91 4.55 6.71
C GLY A 35 7.40 4.01 8.04
N GLY A 36 8.10 4.31 9.14
CA GLY A 36 7.68 3.95 10.50
C GLY A 36 6.39 4.65 10.92
N ALA A 37 6.20 5.92 10.51
CA ALA A 37 4.96 6.65 10.77
C ALA A 37 3.76 6.03 10.03
N LEU A 38 3.95 5.54 8.79
CA LEU A 38 2.89 4.87 8.02
C LEU A 38 2.38 3.59 8.67
N VAL A 39 3.23 2.88 9.41
CA VAL A 39 2.90 1.62 10.10
C VAL A 39 2.82 1.77 11.62
N HIS A 40 2.73 3.02 12.10
CA HIS A 40 2.71 3.30 13.52
C HIS A 40 1.43 2.73 14.15
N PRO A 41 1.47 2.13 15.35
CA PRO A 41 0.30 1.54 16.00
C PRO A 41 -0.90 2.48 16.09
N LEU A 42 -0.67 3.77 16.32
CA LEU A 42 -1.73 4.79 16.35
C LEU A 42 -2.45 4.95 15.01
N ILE A 43 -1.75 4.80 13.88
CA ILE A 43 -2.35 4.89 12.55
C ILE A 43 -3.16 3.62 12.25
N LEU A 44 -2.65 2.46 12.66
CA LEU A 44 -3.34 1.18 12.49
C LEU A 44 -4.61 1.11 13.34
N THR A 45 -4.56 1.51 14.61
CA THR A 45 -5.75 1.56 15.46
C THR A 45 -6.76 2.59 14.96
N ALA A 46 -6.29 3.71 14.40
CA ALA A 46 -7.15 4.71 13.76
C ALA A 46 -7.83 4.15 12.49
N PHE A 47 -7.11 3.37 11.67
CA PHE A 47 -7.68 2.64 10.53
C PHE A 47 -8.75 1.62 10.98
N GLU A 48 -8.43 0.76 11.95
CA GLU A 48 -9.36 -0.25 12.47
C GLU A 48 -10.63 0.37 13.07
N ASN A 49 -10.47 1.49 13.79
CA ASN A 49 -11.60 2.23 14.32
C ASN A 49 -12.45 2.86 13.20
N GLY A 50 -11.82 3.36 12.13
CA GLY A 50 -12.50 3.88 10.94
C GLY A 50 -13.31 2.85 10.15
N GLN A 51 -13.05 1.55 10.31
CA GLN A 51 -13.82 0.48 9.67
C GLN A 51 -15.10 0.09 10.43
N LYS A 52 -15.32 0.62 11.64
CA LYS A 52 -16.53 0.33 12.43
C LYS A 52 -17.70 1.18 11.93
N ALA A 53 -18.91 0.61 11.94
CA ALA A 53 -20.12 1.26 11.42
C ALA A 53 -20.48 2.59 12.12
N ASP A 54 -20.02 2.80 13.37
CA ASP A 54 -20.23 4.01 14.17
C ASP A 54 -18.98 4.92 14.25
N ALA A 55 -18.03 4.76 13.34
CA ALA A 55 -16.78 5.53 13.39
C ALA A 55 -17.01 7.02 13.10
N LEU A 56 -16.64 7.88 14.05
CA LEU A 56 -16.40 9.30 13.78
C LEU A 56 -15.24 9.39 12.78
N GLY A 57 -15.49 10.03 11.63
CA GLY A 57 -14.48 10.27 10.61
C GLY A 57 -13.23 10.94 11.20
N LEU A 58 -12.06 10.53 10.73
CA LEU A 58 -10.81 11.14 11.15
C LEU A 58 -10.60 12.43 10.37
N ASP A 59 -10.66 13.56 11.06
CA ASP A 59 -10.38 14.86 10.45
C ASP A 59 -8.96 15.30 10.79
N PHE A 60 -8.20 15.67 9.77
CA PHE A 60 -6.93 16.38 9.94
C PHE A 60 -7.12 17.83 9.54
N LEU A 61 -7.09 18.74 10.53
CA LEU A 61 -7.32 20.18 10.33
C LEU A 61 -8.66 20.50 9.61
N GLY A 62 -9.70 19.70 9.86
CA GLY A 62 -11.02 19.85 9.23
C GLY A 62 -11.15 19.23 7.83
N ILE A 63 -10.12 18.53 7.35
CA ILE A 63 -10.18 17.74 6.11
C ILE A 63 -10.41 16.26 6.49
N PRO A 64 -11.45 15.60 5.96
CA PRO A 64 -11.68 14.18 6.23
C PRO A 64 -10.56 13.34 5.61
N VAL A 65 -9.97 12.47 6.43
CA VAL A 65 -8.88 11.57 6.05
C VAL A 65 -9.38 10.14 6.08
N THR A 66 -9.36 9.49 4.91
CA THR A 66 -9.56 8.04 4.83
C THR A 66 -8.22 7.36 5.00
N LEU A 67 -8.00 6.75 6.17
CA LEU A 67 -6.83 5.92 6.38
C LEU A 67 -7.00 4.57 5.68
N LEU A 68 -5.88 4.01 5.25
CA LEU A 68 -5.77 2.64 4.74
C LEU A 68 -4.76 1.89 5.58
N ASN A 69 -4.81 0.56 5.49
CA ASN A 69 -3.71 -0.25 5.99
C ASN A 69 -2.52 -0.10 5.04
N TYR A 70 -1.55 0.71 5.44
CA TYR A 70 -0.31 0.92 4.69
C TYR A 70 0.75 -0.15 4.97
N SER A 71 0.49 -1.08 5.91
CA SER A 71 1.33 -2.26 6.08
C SER A 71 1.32 -3.06 4.79
N SER A 72 2.48 -3.57 4.39
CA SER A 72 2.68 -4.26 3.11
C SER A 72 2.51 -3.40 1.85
N SER A 73 2.25 -2.08 1.96
CA SER A 73 2.11 -1.19 0.81
C SER A 73 3.45 -0.57 0.40
N VAL A 74 3.76 -0.62 -0.90
CA VAL A 74 5.07 -0.22 -1.44
C VAL A 74 5.05 1.22 -1.97
N ILE A 75 3.98 1.59 -2.67
CA ILE A 75 3.87 2.88 -3.37
C ILE A 75 3.82 4.10 -2.43
N PRO A 76 3.06 4.10 -1.32
CA PRO A 76 2.94 5.27 -0.45
C PRO A 76 4.29 5.73 0.10
N ILE A 77 5.15 4.79 0.48
CA ILE A 77 6.49 5.12 0.99
C ILE A 77 7.43 5.59 -0.11
N ILE A 78 7.40 4.99 -1.32
CA ILE A 78 8.23 5.43 -2.44
C ILE A 78 7.87 6.88 -2.82
N PHE A 79 6.57 7.18 -2.89
CA PHE A 79 6.06 8.53 -3.12
C PHE A 79 6.51 9.50 -2.02
N SER A 80 6.39 9.09 -0.75
CA SER A 80 6.83 9.90 0.39
C SER A 80 8.33 10.17 0.36
N ALA A 81 9.15 9.16 0.06
CA ALA A 81 10.60 9.29 -0.03
C ALA A 81 11.01 10.22 -1.18
N TRP A 82 10.32 10.14 -2.31
CA TRP A 82 10.51 11.06 -3.42
C TRP A 82 10.20 12.51 -3.04
N LEU A 83 9.02 12.78 -2.45
CA LEU A 83 8.67 14.12 -1.97
C LEU A 83 9.64 14.63 -0.90
N CYS A 84 10.02 13.76 0.04
CA CYS A 84 11.00 14.06 1.08
C CYS A 84 12.33 14.48 0.47
N SER A 85 12.81 13.79 -0.57
CA SER A 85 14.07 14.14 -1.24
C SER A 85 14.05 15.51 -1.92
N ILE A 86 12.87 15.97 -2.38
CA ILE A 86 12.69 17.29 -2.98
C ILE A 86 12.66 18.36 -1.89
N LEU A 87 11.87 18.14 -0.85
CA LEU A 87 11.73 19.07 0.26
C LEU A 87 13.04 19.23 1.02
N GLU A 88 13.74 18.14 1.30
CA GLU A 88 15.04 18.15 1.96
C GLU A 88 16.08 18.97 1.18
N ARG A 89 16.12 18.83 -0.15
CA ARG A 89 17.02 19.63 -1.00
C ARG A 89 16.72 21.12 -0.91
N ARG A 90 15.43 21.49 -0.87
CA ARG A 90 14.98 22.89 -0.72
C ARG A 90 15.34 23.45 0.66
N LEU A 91 15.06 22.69 1.71
CA LEU A 91 15.37 23.09 3.09
C LEU A 91 16.87 23.22 3.33
N ASN A 92 17.69 22.31 2.81
CA ASN A 92 19.14 22.39 2.93
C ASN A 92 19.75 23.58 2.18
N ALA A 93 19.07 24.11 1.16
CA ALA A 93 19.48 25.34 0.47
C ALA A 93 19.08 26.61 1.24
N TRP A 94 18.01 26.56 2.04
CA TRP A 94 17.48 27.72 2.76
C TRP A 94 17.98 27.82 4.21
N LEU A 95 18.23 26.69 4.87
CA LEU A 95 18.62 26.66 6.27
C LEU A 95 20.13 26.86 6.46
N PRO A 96 20.55 27.68 7.45
CA PRO A 96 21.94 27.80 7.85
C PRO A 96 22.53 26.45 8.30
N SER A 97 23.82 26.24 8.02
CA SER A 97 24.54 24.99 8.35
C SER A 97 24.50 24.59 9.83
N ALA A 98 24.32 25.56 10.74
CA ALA A 98 24.25 25.31 12.17
C ALA A 98 22.97 24.55 12.61
N ILE A 99 21.87 24.72 11.88
CA ILE A 99 20.55 24.20 12.29
C ILE A 99 19.99 23.14 11.34
N LYS A 100 20.50 23.07 10.10
CA LYS A 100 19.96 22.17 9.06
C LYS A 100 19.94 20.69 9.47
N ASN A 101 20.92 20.20 10.22
CA ASN A 101 20.99 18.79 10.62
C ASN A 101 19.81 18.34 11.50
N PHE A 102 19.19 19.27 12.23
CA PHE A 102 18.05 18.98 13.10
C PHE A 102 16.72 19.41 12.46
N PHE A 103 16.66 20.62 11.91
CA PHE A 103 15.41 21.18 11.40
C PHE A 103 14.99 20.58 10.06
N THR A 104 15.94 20.24 9.18
CA THR A 104 15.62 19.65 7.88
C THR A 104 14.81 18.35 8.03
N PRO A 105 15.30 17.32 8.76
CA PRO A 105 14.53 16.09 8.92
C PRO A 105 13.22 16.31 9.68
N LEU A 106 13.19 17.19 10.69
CA LEU A 106 11.97 17.50 11.44
C LEU A 106 10.88 18.09 10.54
N LEU A 107 11.22 19.08 9.73
CA LEU A 107 10.29 19.73 8.80
C LEU A 107 9.85 18.76 7.69
N CYS A 108 10.76 17.90 7.21
CA CYS A 108 10.40 16.85 6.27
C CYS A 108 9.36 15.90 6.88
N LEU A 109 9.55 15.45 8.11
CA LEU A 109 8.58 14.58 8.79
C LEU A 109 7.23 15.28 8.99
N MET A 110 7.26 16.53 9.44
CA MET A 110 6.07 17.32 9.73
C MET A 110 5.22 17.62 8.49
N VAL A 111 5.85 17.78 7.32
CA VAL A 111 5.14 18.11 6.07
C VAL A 111 4.81 16.86 5.27
N ILE A 112 5.78 15.96 5.07
CA ILE A 112 5.59 14.81 4.19
C ILE A 112 4.64 13.79 4.79
N THR A 113 4.73 13.50 6.09
CA THR A 113 3.86 12.48 6.71
C THR A 113 2.38 12.82 6.57
N PRO A 114 1.90 14.04 6.93
CA PRO A 114 0.50 14.41 6.71
C PRO A 114 0.13 14.49 5.22
N VAL A 115 1.00 15.03 4.36
CA VAL A 115 0.75 15.11 2.91
C VAL A 115 0.54 13.72 2.32
N THR A 116 1.31 12.72 2.76
CA THR A 116 1.13 11.34 2.32
C THR A 116 -0.24 10.81 2.73
N PHE A 117 -0.67 10.99 3.98
CA PHE A 117 -2.00 10.52 4.40
C PHE A 117 -3.15 11.26 3.69
N LEU A 118 -3.03 12.58 3.52
CA LEU A 118 -4.03 13.43 2.89
C LEU A 118 -4.18 13.19 1.39
N LEU A 119 -3.11 12.78 0.70
CA LEU A 119 -3.16 12.51 -0.73
C LEU A 119 -3.41 11.04 -1.03
N VAL A 120 -2.64 10.13 -0.41
CA VAL A 120 -2.66 8.73 -0.77
C VAL A 120 -3.96 8.07 -0.33
N GLY A 121 -4.47 8.38 0.86
CA GLY A 121 -5.72 7.81 1.37
C GLY A 121 -6.90 8.11 0.45
N PRO A 122 -7.33 9.39 0.31
CA PRO A 122 -8.48 9.75 -0.52
C PRO A 122 -8.34 9.34 -1.98
N LEU A 123 -7.14 9.48 -2.56
CA LEU A 123 -6.89 9.06 -3.94
C LEU A 123 -7.08 7.55 -4.11
N SER A 124 -6.56 6.76 -3.18
CA SER A 124 -6.70 5.30 -3.20
C SER A 124 -8.16 4.87 -3.01
N THR A 125 -8.90 5.53 -2.11
CA THR A 125 -10.34 5.30 -1.92
C THR A 125 -11.12 5.59 -3.20
N TRP A 126 -10.92 6.77 -3.80
CA TRP A 126 -11.60 7.17 -5.03
C TRP A 126 -11.31 6.23 -6.20
N ILE A 127 -10.06 5.82 -6.38
CA ILE A 127 -9.69 4.84 -7.40
C ILE A 127 -10.33 3.48 -7.11
N SER A 128 -10.37 3.05 -5.84
CA SER A 128 -10.96 1.76 -5.45
C SER A 128 -12.48 1.74 -5.68
N GLU A 129 -13.18 2.83 -5.40
CA GLU A 129 -14.61 3.00 -5.69
C GLU A 129 -14.88 2.92 -7.20
N LEU A 130 -14.04 3.55 -8.02
CA LEU A 130 -14.14 3.48 -9.48
C LEU A 130 -13.93 2.04 -9.99
N ILE A 131 -12.94 1.34 -9.45
CA ILE A 131 -12.68 -0.07 -9.77
C ILE A 131 -13.87 -0.94 -9.33
N ALA A 132 -14.42 -0.72 -8.14
CA ALA A 132 -15.57 -1.45 -7.62
C ALA A 132 -16.81 -1.25 -8.50
N ALA A 133 -17.11 -0.01 -8.89
CA ALA A 133 -18.22 0.31 -9.79
C ALA A 133 -18.03 -0.32 -11.18
N GLY A 134 -16.82 -0.24 -11.73
CA GLY A 134 -16.47 -0.87 -13.00
C GLY A 134 -16.58 -2.40 -12.94
N TYR A 135 -16.15 -3.00 -11.84
CA TYR A 135 -16.31 -4.43 -11.58
C TYR A 135 -17.79 -4.83 -11.53
N LEU A 136 -18.62 -4.15 -10.74
CA LEU A 136 -20.05 -4.43 -10.61
C LEU A 136 -20.75 -4.35 -11.97
N TRP A 137 -20.47 -3.30 -12.74
CA TRP A 137 -21.00 -3.14 -14.09
C TRP A 137 -20.60 -4.30 -15.01
N LEU A 138 -19.32 -4.67 -15.00
CA LEU A 138 -18.81 -5.75 -15.84
C LEU A 138 -19.33 -7.11 -15.40
N TYR A 139 -19.49 -7.32 -14.10
CA TYR A 139 -19.99 -8.56 -13.53
C TYR A 139 -21.45 -8.79 -13.88
N GLN A 140 -22.28 -7.74 -13.84
CA GLN A 140 -23.69 -7.83 -14.28
C GLN A 140 -23.83 -8.12 -15.78
N ALA A 141 -22.90 -7.63 -16.60
CA ALA A 141 -22.90 -7.87 -18.03
C ALA A 141 -22.34 -9.25 -18.42
N VAL A 142 -21.11 -9.56 -17.99
CA VAL A 142 -20.38 -10.78 -18.34
C VAL A 142 -19.48 -11.23 -17.16
N PRO A 143 -19.99 -12.06 -16.24
CA PRO A 143 -19.26 -12.48 -15.04
C PRO A 143 -17.89 -13.11 -15.31
N ALA A 144 -17.79 -13.94 -16.36
CA ALA A 144 -16.54 -14.61 -16.73
C ALA A 144 -15.45 -13.60 -17.14
N PHE A 145 -15.83 -12.55 -17.86
CA PHE A 145 -14.89 -11.52 -18.28
C PHE A 145 -14.52 -10.60 -17.11
N ALA A 146 -15.46 -10.30 -16.21
CA ALA A 146 -15.15 -9.60 -14.96
C ALA A 146 -14.10 -10.35 -14.13
N GLY A 147 -14.21 -11.69 -14.03
CA GLY A 147 -13.20 -12.52 -13.38
C GLY A 147 -11.83 -12.47 -14.07
N ALA A 148 -11.79 -12.51 -15.41
CA ALA A 148 -10.53 -12.40 -16.16
C ALA A 148 -9.84 -11.04 -15.95
N VAL A 149 -10.61 -9.94 -15.99
CA VAL A 149 -10.09 -8.58 -15.74
C VAL A 149 -9.62 -8.46 -14.29
N MET A 150 -10.46 -8.79 -13.31
CA MET A 150 -10.10 -8.66 -11.91
C MET A 150 -8.91 -9.55 -11.53
N GLY A 151 -8.87 -10.79 -12.02
CA GLY A 151 -7.75 -11.69 -11.80
C GLY A 151 -6.45 -11.19 -12.43
N GLY A 152 -6.51 -10.67 -13.66
CA GLY A 152 -5.33 -10.13 -14.35
C GLY A 152 -4.73 -8.89 -13.69
N PHE A 153 -5.58 -8.00 -13.16
CA PHE A 153 -5.14 -6.76 -12.52
C PHE A 153 -4.98 -6.88 -10.99
N TRP A 154 -5.35 -8.00 -10.38
CA TRP A 154 -5.34 -8.17 -8.93
C TRP A 154 -3.98 -7.83 -8.31
N GLN A 155 -2.89 -8.30 -8.90
CA GLN A 155 -1.55 -8.03 -8.37
C GLN A 155 -1.19 -6.55 -8.39
N ILE A 156 -1.66 -5.82 -9.40
CA ILE A 156 -1.46 -4.37 -9.48
C ILE A 156 -2.21 -3.72 -8.32
N PHE A 157 -3.45 -4.13 -8.04
CA PHE A 157 -4.20 -3.61 -6.90
C PHE A 157 -3.55 -3.94 -5.56
N VAL A 158 -2.93 -5.13 -5.44
CA VAL A 158 -2.18 -5.51 -4.23
C VAL A 158 -0.93 -4.64 -4.04
N MET A 159 -0.12 -4.44 -5.09
CA MET A 159 1.09 -3.62 -5.02
C MET A 159 0.81 -2.16 -4.61
N PHE A 160 -0.31 -1.61 -5.07
CA PHE A 160 -0.74 -0.25 -4.73
C PHE A 160 -1.58 -0.17 -3.45
N GLY A 161 -1.89 -1.29 -2.79
CA GLY A 161 -2.74 -1.33 -1.60
C GLY A 161 -4.24 -1.10 -1.86
N LEU A 162 -4.65 -0.92 -3.11
CA LEU A 162 -6.04 -0.64 -3.52
C LEU A 162 -7.01 -1.78 -3.17
N HIS A 163 -6.51 -3.01 -3.03
CA HIS A 163 -7.33 -4.15 -2.62
C HIS A 163 -8.03 -3.95 -1.26
N TRP A 164 -7.44 -3.18 -0.33
CA TRP A 164 -8.10 -2.83 0.93
C TRP A 164 -9.32 -1.93 0.73
N GLY A 165 -9.30 -1.07 -0.29
CA GLY A 165 -10.45 -0.25 -0.69
C GLY A 165 -11.60 -1.05 -1.31
N LEU A 166 -11.35 -2.30 -1.73
CA LEU A 166 -12.37 -3.21 -2.28
C LEU A 166 -13.03 -4.09 -1.20
N VAL A 167 -12.52 -4.10 0.04
CA VAL A 167 -13.11 -4.87 1.14
C VAL A 167 -14.56 -4.46 1.47
N PRO A 168 -14.90 -3.15 1.53
CA PRO A 168 -16.30 -2.73 1.75
C PRO A 168 -17.26 -3.26 0.69
N LEU A 169 -16.80 -3.40 -0.57
CA LEU A 169 -17.60 -4.02 -1.63
C LEU A 169 -17.91 -5.48 -1.31
N CYS A 170 -16.91 -6.27 -0.86
CA CYS A 170 -17.14 -7.67 -0.47
C CYS A 170 -18.13 -7.78 0.70
N ILE A 171 -18.01 -6.89 1.69
CA ILE A 171 -18.95 -6.84 2.83
C ILE A 171 -20.36 -6.48 2.35
N ASN A 172 -20.46 -5.49 1.44
CA ASN A 172 -21.74 -5.08 0.87
C ASN A 172 -22.41 -6.20 0.05
N ASN A 173 -21.62 -6.98 -0.70
CA ASN A 173 -22.14 -8.14 -1.43
C ASN A 173 -22.84 -9.14 -0.51
N PHE A 174 -22.30 -9.42 0.69
CA PHE A 174 -22.99 -10.27 1.65
C PHE A 174 -24.32 -9.70 2.12
N THR A 175 -24.42 -8.38 2.27
CA THR A 175 -25.66 -7.71 2.69
C THR A 175 -26.72 -7.70 1.58
N VAL A 176 -26.30 -7.47 0.33
CA VAL A 176 -27.21 -7.29 -0.81
C VAL A 176 -27.55 -8.62 -1.51
N LEU A 177 -26.55 -9.47 -1.73
CA LEU A 177 -26.65 -10.72 -2.51
C LEU A 177 -26.72 -11.97 -1.63
N GLY A 178 -26.33 -11.88 -0.35
CA GLY A 178 -26.21 -13.04 0.56
C GLY A 178 -24.92 -13.86 0.36
N TYR A 179 -24.08 -13.50 -0.61
CA TYR A 179 -22.79 -14.13 -0.90
C TYR A 179 -21.84 -13.12 -1.54
N ASP A 180 -20.53 -13.40 -1.48
CA ASP A 180 -19.53 -12.58 -2.16
C ASP A 180 -19.22 -13.08 -3.57
N THR A 181 -19.19 -12.14 -4.51
CA THR A 181 -18.89 -12.40 -5.92
C THR A 181 -17.40 -12.22 -6.23
N MET A 182 -16.66 -11.46 -5.44
CA MET A 182 -15.30 -11.03 -5.80
C MET A 182 -14.24 -12.04 -5.37
N ILE A 183 -14.23 -12.45 -4.10
CA ILE A 183 -13.23 -13.39 -3.55
C ILE A 183 -13.18 -14.71 -4.33
N PRO A 184 -14.31 -15.37 -4.68
CA PRO A 184 -14.27 -16.60 -5.47
C PRO A 184 -13.65 -16.41 -6.85
N LEU A 185 -13.85 -15.24 -7.47
CA LEU A 185 -13.29 -14.88 -8.77
C LEU A 185 -11.77 -14.62 -8.72
N LEU A 186 -11.26 -14.19 -7.55
CA LEU A 186 -9.85 -13.85 -7.36
C LEU A 186 -8.98 -15.05 -6.95
N MET A 187 -9.56 -16.10 -6.37
CA MET A 187 -8.82 -17.30 -5.96
C MET A 187 -8.01 -17.94 -7.11
N PRO A 188 -8.56 -18.11 -8.33
CA PRO A 188 -7.79 -18.61 -9.47
C PRO A 188 -6.58 -17.74 -9.80
N ALA A 189 -6.67 -16.41 -9.62
CA ALA A 189 -5.55 -15.50 -9.89
C ALA A 189 -4.40 -15.72 -8.90
N ILE A 190 -4.71 -15.90 -7.62
CA ILE A 190 -3.71 -16.20 -6.59
C ILE A 190 -3.05 -17.55 -6.88
N MET A 191 -3.83 -18.58 -7.23
CA MET A 191 -3.29 -19.90 -7.59
C MET A 191 -2.46 -19.85 -8.88
N ALA A 192 -2.85 -19.03 -9.85
CA ALA A 192 -2.09 -18.82 -11.07
C ALA A 192 -0.72 -18.19 -10.80
N GLN A 193 -0.61 -17.29 -9.83
CA GLN A 193 0.68 -16.71 -9.41
C GLN A 193 1.59 -17.75 -8.77
N VAL A 194 1.05 -18.62 -7.91
CA VAL A 194 1.77 -19.77 -7.35
C VAL A 194 2.28 -20.67 -8.48
N GLY A 195 1.42 -21.01 -9.44
CA GLY A 195 1.78 -21.80 -10.60
C GLY A 195 2.86 -21.13 -11.48
N ALA A 196 2.77 -19.81 -11.67
CA ALA A 196 3.77 -19.04 -12.41
C ALA A 196 5.13 -19.03 -11.70
N ALA A 197 5.16 -18.82 -10.38
CA ALA A 197 6.38 -18.90 -9.58
C ALA A 197 7.01 -20.30 -9.65
N LEU A 198 6.19 -21.35 -9.56
CA LEU A 198 6.66 -22.74 -9.72
C LEU A 198 7.20 -22.99 -11.14
N GLY A 199 6.54 -22.48 -12.17
CA GLY A 199 7.02 -22.56 -13.55
C GLY A 199 8.39 -21.91 -13.72
N VAL A 200 8.60 -20.71 -13.16
CA VAL A 200 9.91 -20.05 -13.16
C VAL A 200 10.93 -20.89 -12.38
N PHE A 201 10.58 -21.44 -11.22
CA PHE A 201 11.47 -22.31 -10.45
C PHE A 201 11.96 -23.53 -11.26
N LEU A 202 11.08 -24.16 -12.02
CA LEU A 202 11.43 -25.34 -12.81
C LEU A 202 12.27 -24.99 -14.05
N CYS A 203 11.97 -23.88 -14.73
CA CYS A 203 12.57 -23.52 -16.01
C CYS A 203 13.81 -22.61 -15.92
N GLU A 204 13.95 -21.82 -14.85
CA GLU A 204 15.02 -20.84 -14.71
C GLU A 204 16.38 -21.52 -14.52
N ARG A 205 17.40 -21.00 -15.20
CA ARG A 205 18.78 -21.50 -15.16
C ARG A 205 19.65 -20.69 -14.21
N ASP A 206 19.29 -19.43 -13.99
CA ASP A 206 19.96 -18.59 -13.01
C ASP A 206 19.68 -19.09 -11.59
N ALA A 207 20.74 -19.45 -10.87
CA ALA A 207 20.63 -20.04 -9.53
C ALA A 207 19.97 -19.08 -8.52
N GLN A 208 20.22 -17.76 -8.61
CA GLN A 208 19.64 -16.80 -7.68
C GLN A 208 18.14 -16.62 -7.94
N LYS A 209 17.75 -16.44 -9.20
CA LYS A 209 16.33 -16.30 -9.57
C LYS A 209 15.53 -17.56 -9.28
N LYS A 210 16.15 -18.73 -9.48
CA LYS A 210 15.54 -20.01 -9.14
C LYS A 210 15.25 -20.13 -7.65
N VAL A 211 16.19 -19.77 -6.77
CA VAL A 211 15.97 -19.77 -5.32
C VAL A 211 14.78 -18.86 -4.94
N VAL A 212 14.76 -17.63 -5.48
CA VAL A 212 13.68 -16.68 -5.22
C VAL A 212 12.32 -17.20 -5.70
N ALA A 213 12.26 -17.76 -6.91
CA ALA A 213 11.03 -18.32 -7.48
C ALA A 213 10.52 -19.54 -6.70
N GLY A 214 11.43 -20.41 -6.23
CA GLY A 214 11.06 -21.56 -5.40
C GLY A 214 10.48 -21.14 -4.06
N SER A 215 11.06 -20.14 -3.41
CA SER A 215 10.50 -19.56 -2.18
C SER A 215 9.16 -18.84 -2.40
N ALA A 216 8.94 -18.22 -3.56
CA ALA A 216 7.69 -17.53 -3.89
C ALA A 216 6.55 -18.48 -4.28
N ALA A 217 6.85 -19.73 -4.64
CA ALA A 217 5.88 -20.75 -5.01
C ALA A 217 5.34 -21.55 -3.81
N LEU A 218 5.97 -21.42 -2.63
CA LEU A 218 5.58 -22.04 -1.37
C LEU A 218 4.70 -21.10 -0.55
#